data_AF-A0A2C9CQB4-F1
#
_entry.id   AF-A0A2C9CQB4-F1
#
_cell.length_a   1.000
_cell.length_b   1.000
_cell.length_c   1.000
_cell.angle_alpha   90.00
_cell.angle_beta   90.00
_cell.angle_gamma   90.00
#
_symmetry.space_group_name_H-M   'P 1'
#
loop_
_entity.id
_entity.type
_entity.pdbx_description
1 polymer ?
#
loop_
_entity_poly.entity_id
_entity_poly.type
_entity_poly.pdbx_seq_one_letter_code
_entity_poly.pdbx_strand_id
1 'polypeptide(L)'
;MIAQLRPYLPFDDAETTESYVRRLSQFHTGRDGPSLLKDFGIDHRAFLAGSHEVIAKLAEISGTTVDVLIAGTFQHRARYREFRNEACSVSFLRPEGAAICPECLKSDASKGVSWMLKGSVAWRLRSLQTCTLHSCRLIAPEGSSGTRDGHAASMTLDSIRNLVSEPQEPTALEVNISNRLRGTATEAGDWLDQQTIEQSAKVCEMIGATLQHGLKFHPKMLSAEDWRQAGACGFDIARRGEDAVSEALSSIAALSTTTAGQAGPKAVYGRLYEWIAYGSQVVDFGPIRGLLREHILNTIVIEPGEILLAEPVADRRLHSVHSLSIKTGLHRKRLRKVMVQAGYASADSWDLAAHRLVFDVAKAETLCADIVDGLSLHLVPEFIGCSRNQAECLYRENLISPIITTDASNRIGKLTFARRDLLSFLKTIGQLSEIKGDPAELIDMVSATKRTGRSTGDIMTRILDGNLKAVRRAGDPAVNAIRFDLRDLDPIRTRKPKHLS
;
A
#
# COMPACT_ATOMS: atom_id res chain seq x y z
N MET A 1 49.10 10.52 -27.42
CA MET A 1 49.22 10.22 -25.97
C MET A 1 49.05 11.51 -25.22
N ILE A 2 47.95 11.67 -24.48
CA ILE A 2 47.83 12.76 -23.52
C ILE A 2 48.78 12.42 -22.37
N ALA A 3 49.63 13.38 -21.99
CA ALA A 3 50.52 13.21 -20.85
C ALA A 3 49.67 13.14 -19.57
N GLN A 4 49.78 12.04 -18.84
CA GLN A 4 49.16 11.90 -17.52
C GLN A 4 49.79 12.87 -16.53
N LEU A 5 48.96 13.46 -15.66
CA LEU A 5 49.42 14.30 -14.57
C LEU A 5 50.32 13.49 -13.62
N ARG A 6 51.47 14.07 -13.28
CA ARG A 6 52.43 13.52 -12.31
C ARG A 6 52.84 14.61 -11.32
N PRO A 7 53.02 14.28 -10.03
CA PRO A 7 52.79 12.96 -9.38
C PRO A 7 51.31 12.53 -9.34
N TYR A 8 51.03 11.24 -9.15
CA TYR A 8 49.66 10.71 -9.15
C TYR A 8 48.89 11.08 -7.87
N LEU A 9 47.64 11.54 -8.02
CA LEU A 9 46.72 11.82 -6.92
C LEU A 9 45.49 10.88 -7.02
N PRO A 10 45.29 9.95 -6.07
CA PRO A 10 44.17 9.01 -6.14
C PRO A 10 42.82 9.70 -5.93
N PHE A 11 41.82 9.22 -6.66
CA PHE A 11 40.41 9.48 -6.41
C PHE A 11 39.94 8.73 -5.17
N ASP A 12 38.99 9.30 -4.43
CA ASP A 12 38.35 8.66 -3.29
C ASP A 12 36.92 8.29 -3.69
N ASP A 13 36.50 7.04 -3.50
CA ASP A 13 35.19 6.55 -3.96
C ASP A 13 34.00 7.24 -3.29
N ALA A 14 34.21 7.88 -2.15
CA ALA A 14 33.20 8.68 -1.46
C ALA A 14 33.22 10.17 -1.85
N GLU A 15 34.21 10.60 -2.65
CA GLU A 15 34.39 11.97 -3.10
C GLU A 15 33.59 12.29 -4.36
N THR A 16 33.16 13.55 -4.49
CA THR A 16 32.57 14.05 -5.73
C THR A 16 33.63 14.35 -6.79
N THR A 17 33.34 14.11 -8.06
CA THR A 17 34.28 14.42 -9.14
C THR A 17 34.61 15.92 -9.22
N GLU A 18 33.66 16.78 -8.87
CA GLU A 18 33.88 18.22 -8.72
C GLU A 18 34.96 18.53 -7.66
N SER A 19 34.87 17.88 -6.49
CA SER A 19 35.90 18.02 -5.45
C SER A 19 37.24 17.45 -5.89
N TYR A 20 37.25 16.30 -6.56
CA TYR A 20 38.48 15.71 -7.08
C TYR A 20 39.22 16.64 -8.04
N VAL A 21 38.51 17.28 -8.99
CA VAL A 21 39.11 18.26 -9.90
C VAL A 21 39.70 19.45 -9.15
N ARG A 22 39.01 19.95 -8.12
CA ARG A 22 39.53 21.03 -7.27
C ARG A 22 40.84 20.60 -6.58
N ARG A 23 40.86 19.40 -6.00
CA ARG A 23 42.07 18.86 -5.34
C ARG A 23 43.20 18.64 -6.33
N LEU A 24 42.90 18.06 -7.49
CA LEU A 24 43.86 17.80 -8.56
C LEU A 24 44.50 19.12 -9.05
N SER A 25 43.70 20.17 -9.26
CA SER A 25 44.20 21.49 -9.67
C SER A 25 45.12 22.12 -8.62
N GLN A 26 44.68 22.11 -7.36
CA GLN A 26 45.45 22.63 -6.23
C GLN A 26 46.76 21.87 -6.05
N PHE A 27 46.74 20.54 -6.20
CA PHE A 27 47.92 19.69 -6.06
C PHE A 27 48.98 19.94 -7.13
N HIS A 28 48.59 20.14 -8.39
CA HIS A 28 49.53 20.32 -9.50
C HIS A 28 49.91 21.77 -9.78
N THR A 29 49.01 22.72 -9.55
CA THR A 29 49.17 24.10 -10.03
C THR A 29 48.90 25.16 -8.96
N GLY A 30 48.38 24.78 -7.79
CA GLY A 30 47.96 25.73 -6.74
C GLY A 30 46.76 26.61 -7.12
N ARG A 31 46.12 26.37 -8.27
CA ARG A 31 44.97 27.14 -8.76
C ARG A 31 43.64 26.43 -8.50
N ASP A 32 42.55 27.11 -8.84
CA ASP A 32 41.19 26.57 -8.75
C ASP A 32 40.92 25.47 -9.80
N GLY A 33 39.89 24.64 -9.57
CA GLY A 33 39.50 23.56 -10.47
C GLY A 33 39.24 24.00 -11.92
N PRO A 34 38.49 25.10 -12.17
CA PRO A 34 38.24 25.59 -13.52
C PRO A 34 39.51 25.93 -14.32
N SER A 35 40.57 26.40 -13.66
CA SER A 35 41.86 26.65 -14.32
C SER A 35 42.47 25.38 -14.90
N LEU A 36 42.44 24.27 -14.15
CA LEU A 36 42.94 22.98 -14.62
C LEU A 36 42.12 22.48 -15.82
N LEU A 37 40.78 22.55 -15.73
CA LEU A 37 39.92 22.14 -16.83
C LEU A 37 40.23 22.95 -18.10
N LYS A 38 40.43 24.26 -17.95
CA LYS A 38 40.80 25.15 -19.06
C LYS A 38 42.14 24.78 -19.69
N ASP A 39 43.16 24.49 -18.90
CA ASP A 39 44.49 24.11 -19.40
C ASP A 39 44.45 22.85 -20.28
N PHE A 40 43.56 21.92 -19.96
CA PHE A 40 43.35 20.71 -20.74
C PHE A 40 42.29 20.85 -21.84
N GLY A 41 41.74 22.04 -22.05
CA GLY A 41 40.67 22.27 -23.02
C GLY A 41 39.42 21.45 -22.73
N ILE A 42 39.05 21.35 -21.46
CA ILE A 42 37.79 20.78 -20.99
C ILE A 42 36.82 21.93 -20.76
N ASP A 43 35.64 21.87 -21.39
CA ASP A 43 34.59 22.86 -21.16
C ASP A 43 34.00 22.71 -19.74
N HIS A 44 34.06 23.80 -18.97
CA HIS A 44 33.63 23.81 -17.58
C HIS A 44 32.13 23.52 -17.43
N ARG A 45 31.28 24.00 -18.35
CA ARG A 45 29.83 23.75 -18.28
C ARG A 45 29.50 22.29 -18.58
N ALA A 46 30.16 21.70 -19.58
CA ALA A 46 30.03 20.28 -19.91
C ALA A 46 30.56 19.38 -18.78
N PHE A 47 31.61 19.81 -18.07
CA PHE A 47 32.08 19.16 -16.86
C PHE A 47 31.03 19.19 -15.73
N LEU A 48 30.50 20.36 -15.40
CA LEU A 48 29.44 20.50 -14.38
C LEU A 48 28.15 19.75 -14.77
N ALA A 49 27.90 19.59 -16.07
CA ALA A 49 26.81 18.78 -16.58
C ALA A 49 27.09 17.26 -16.49
N GLY A 50 28.30 16.84 -16.11
CA GLY A 50 28.70 15.44 -16.05
C GLY A 50 28.73 14.75 -17.42
N SER A 51 29.12 15.47 -18.48
CA SER A 51 29.23 14.90 -19.83
C SER A 51 30.23 13.75 -19.87
N HIS A 52 29.81 12.59 -20.39
CA HIS A 52 30.67 11.40 -20.49
C HIS A 52 31.98 11.68 -21.22
N GLU A 53 31.94 12.43 -22.33
CA GLU A 53 33.13 12.77 -23.11
C GLU A 53 34.16 13.54 -22.27
N VAL A 54 33.69 14.51 -21.50
CA VAL A 54 34.53 15.34 -20.64
C VAL A 54 35.09 14.53 -19.47
N ILE A 55 34.28 13.68 -18.84
CA ILE A 55 34.71 12.81 -17.76
C ILE A 55 35.74 11.78 -18.27
N ALA A 56 35.56 11.25 -19.48
CA ALA A 56 36.52 10.34 -20.10
C ALA A 56 37.88 11.00 -20.33
N LYS A 57 37.88 12.22 -20.86
CA LYS A 57 39.10 13.02 -21.02
C LYS A 57 39.78 13.30 -19.68
N LEU A 58 39.02 13.63 -18.63
CA LEU A 58 39.55 13.82 -17.29
C LEU A 58 40.16 12.55 -16.71
N ALA A 59 39.55 11.38 -16.94
CA ALA A 59 40.07 10.09 -16.52
C ALA A 59 41.43 9.79 -17.15
N GLU A 60 41.58 10.05 -18.46
CA GLU A 60 42.86 9.90 -19.17
C GLU A 60 43.95 10.82 -18.59
N ILE A 61 43.63 12.08 -18.29
CA ILE A 61 44.56 13.08 -17.74
C ILE A 61 44.98 12.71 -16.31
N SER A 62 44.02 12.31 -15.47
CA SER A 62 44.25 11.96 -14.07
C SER A 62 44.88 10.58 -13.86
N GLY A 63 44.89 9.73 -14.89
CA GLY A 63 45.33 8.34 -14.77
C GLY A 63 44.35 7.48 -13.96
N THR A 64 43.06 7.80 -13.99
CA THR A 64 41.98 7.03 -13.35
C THR A 64 41.05 6.44 -14.41
N THR A 65 40.03 5.66 -14.03
CA THR A 65 39.03 5.12 -14.98
C THR A 65 37.79 5.99 -15.05
N VAL A 66 37.13 5.97 -16.22
CA VAL A 66 35.89 6.73 -16.45
C VAL A 66 34.79 6.30 -15.47
N ASP A 67 34.64 5.00 -15.25
CA ASP A 67 33.61 4.43 -14.36
C ASP A 67 33.75 4.92 -12.92
N VAL A 68 34.98 5.04 -12.41
CA VAL A 68 35.27 5.55 -11.06
C VAL A 68 34.85 7.02 -10.93
N LEU A 69 35.18 7.87 -11.91
CA LEU A 69 34.75 9.26 -11.88
C LEU A 69 33.24 9.41 -12.09
N ILE A 70 32.62 8.58 -12.94
CA ILE A 70 31.17 8.60 -13.12
C ILE A 70 30.45 8.23 -11.81
N ALA A 71 30.99 7.30 -11.02
CA ALA A 71 30.41 6.90 -9.73
C ALA A 71 30.34 8.04 -8.69
N GLY A 72 31.16 9.08 -8.85
CA GLY A 72 31.16 10.32 -8.05
C GLY A 72 30.56 11.54 -8.76
N THR A 73 29.92 11.37 -9.92
CA THR A 73 29.38 12.47 -10.74
C THR A 73 27.86 12.46 -10.77
N PHE A 74 27.23 13.62 -10.53
CA PHE A 74 25.79 13.82 -10.74
C PHE A 74 25.56 14.39 -12.14
N GLN A 75 25.14 13.55 -13.07
CA GLN A 75 25.00 13.96 -14.47
C GLN A 75 23.71 14.74 -14.70
N HIS A 76 23.81 15.81 -15.48
CA HIS A 76 22.67 16.67 -15.81
C HIS A 76 21.92 16.10 -17.00
N ARG A 77 20.61 15.86 -16.80
CA ARG A 77 19.65 15.57 -17.86
C ARG A 77 18.66 16.73 -17.96
N ALA A 78 17.88 16.77 -19.03
CA ALA A 78 16.98 17.90 -19.32
C ALA A 78 15.99 18.21 -18.19
N ARG A 79 15.47 17.18 -17.51
CA ARG A 79 14.42 17.31 -16.48
C ARG A 79 14.76 16.67 -15.12
N TYR A 80 15.90 15.98 -15.02
CA TYR A 80 16.33 15.25 -13.84
C TYR A 80 17.86 15.22 -13.74
N ARG A 81 18.39 14.58 -12.71
CA ARG A 81 19.81 14.27 -12.54
C ARG A 81 19.99 12.77 -12.57
N GLU A 82 21.11 12.30 -13.04
CA GLU A 82 21.42 10.88 -13.06
C GLU A 82 22.63 10.62 -12.18
N PHE A 83 22.52 9.64 -11.29
CA PHE A 83 23.58 9.28 -10.36
C PHE A 83 23.63 7.76 -10.26
N ARG A 84 24.79 7.15 -10.56
CA ARG A 84 24.99 5.69 -10.56
C ARG A 84 23.89 4.93 -11.33
N ASN A 85 23.56 5.41 -12.52
CA ASN A 85 22.51 4.90 -13.41
C ASN A 85 21.07 5.01 -12.87
N GLU A 86 20.85 5.75 -11.78
CA GLU A 86 19.52 6.05 -11.25
C GLU A 86 19.12 7.50 -11.52
N ALA A 87 17.86 7.71 -11.94
CA ALA A 87 17.29 9.04 -12.06
C ALA A 87 16.97 9.61 -10.67
N CYS A 88 17.37 10.86 -10.43
CA CYS A 88 17.07 11.60 -9.22
C CYS A 88 16.60 13.03 -9.49
N SER A 89 15.77 13.55 -8.59
CA SER A 89 15.21 14.89 -8.66
C SER A 89 16.26 15.93 -8.28
N VAL A 90 16.22 17.08 -8.95
CA VAL A 90 17.08 18.21 -8.60
C VAL A 90 16.86 18.66 -7.15
N SER A 91 15.62 18.56 -6.65
CA SER A 91 15.27 18.89 -5.27
C SER A 91 15.86 17.92 -4.24
N PHE A 92 16.22 16.69 -4.62
CA PHE A 92 16.85 15.72 -3.72
C PHE A 92 18.33 16.08 -3.44
N LEU A 93 18.93 16.87 -4.32
CA LEU A 93 20.35 17.22 -4.26
C LEU A 93 20.58 18.62 -3.72
N ARG A 94 21.68 18.77 -2.98
CA ARG A 94 22.33 20.04 -2.67
C ARG A 94 23.37 20.36 -3.77
N PRO A 95 23.70 21.65 -4.00
CA PRO A 95 24.92 22.02 -4.72
C PRO A 95 26.18 21.51 -4.03
N GLU A 96 27.30 21.47 -4.76
CA GLU A 96 28.61 21.14 -4.19
C GLU A 96 28.99 22.12 -3.08
N GLY A 97 29.52 21.60 -1.97
CA GLY A 97 29.96 22.43 -0.84
C GLY A 97 28.83 23.10 -0.04
N ALA A 98 27.56 22.91 -0.39
CA ALA A 98 26.44 23.50 0.35
C ALA A 98 26.18 22.82 1.72
N ALA A 99 26.76 21.65 1.95
CA ALA A 99 26.81 20.98 3.24
C ALA A 99 28.18 20.32 3.40
N ILE A 100 28.73 20.40 4.61
CA ILE A 100 30.04 19.84 4.95
C ILE A 100 30.00 19.20 6.34
N CYS A 101 30.88 18.23 6.57
CA CYS A 101 31.18 17.75 7.92
C CYS A 101 32.43 18.48 8.45
N PRO A 102 32.32 19.24 9.56
CA PRO A 102 33.47 19.93 10.16
C PRO A 102 34.61 18.97 10.50
N GLU A 103 34.31 17.81 11.08
CA GLU A 103 35.33 16.86 11.52
C GLU A 103 36.02 16.13 10.35
N CYS A 104 35.30 15.80 9.26
CA CYS A 104 35.92 15.30 8.03
C CYS A 104 36.94 16.31 7.50
N LEU A 105 36.55 17.58 7.38
CA LEU A 105 37.45 18.59 6.84
C LEU A 105 38.62 18.92 7.76
N LYS A 106 38.43 18.90 9.10
CA LYS A 106 39.53 19.03 10.06
C LYS A 106 40.52 17.86 9.96
N SER A 107 40.02 16.64 9.81
CA SER A 107 40.84 15.44 9.58
C SER A 107 41.67 15.58 8.30
N ASP A 108 41.04 16.01 7.20
CA ASP A 108 41.74 16.28 5.93
C ASP A 108 42.76 17.43 6.06
N ALA A 109 42.42 18.48 6.80
CA ALA A 109 43.26 19.67 7.01
C ALA A 109 44.47 19.42 7.94
N SER A 110 44.51 18.30 8.66
CA SER A 110 45.56 17.97 9.64
C SER A 110 46.98 18.05 9.07
N LYS A 111 47.16 17.78 7.77
CA LYS A 111 48.45 17.85 7.08
C LYS A 111 48.78 19.25 6.52
N GLY A 112 47.91 20.24 6.73
CA GLY A 112 48.19 21.65 6.44
C GLY A 112 48.21 22.03 4.95
N VAL A 113 47.58 21.24 4.07
CA VAL A 113 47.55 21.52 2.62
C VAL A 113 46.12 21.47 2.07
N SER A 114 45.75 22.49 1.28
CA SER A 114 44.39 22.72 0.78
C SER A 114 43.86 21.64 -0.17
N TRP A 115 44.74 20.97 -0.91
CA TRP A 115 44.37 19.92 -1.87
C TRP A 115 43.94 18.60 -1.20
N MET A 116 44.10 18.46 0.11
CA MET A 116 43.62 17.26 0.84
C MET A 116 42.16 17.34 1.26
N LEU A 117 41.58 18.53 1.29
CA LEU A 117 40.18 18.74 1.64
C LEU A 117 39.30 18.03 0.62
N LYS A 118 38.41 17.14 1.05
CA LYS A 118 37.49 16.42 0.17
C LYS A 118 36.03 16.86 0.38
N GLY A 119 35.31 17.01 -0.72
CA GLY A 119 33.85 17.04 -0.75
C GLY A 119 33.33 15.61 -0.85
N SER A 120 32.20 15.31 -0.21
CA SER A 120 31.61 13.97 -0.21
C SER A 120 30.31 13.90 -1.00
N VAL A 121 30.13 12.80 -1.74
CA VAL A 121 28.86 12.45 -2.39
C VAL A 121 27.70 12.43 -1.38
N ALA A 122 27.94 11.93 -0.17
CA ALA A 122 26.91 11.87 0.87
C ALA A 122 26.36 13.25 1.23
N TRP A 123 27.21 14.29 1.25
CA TRP A 123 26.80 15.64 1.62
C TRP A 123 25.89 16.30 0.57
N ARG A 124 25.90 15.76 -0.67
CA ARG A 124 25.01 16.19 -1.74
C ARG A 124 23.57 15.76 -1.51
N LEU A 125 23.27 14.75 -0.71
CA LEU A 125 21.91 14.24 -0.54
C LEU A 125 21.16 14.96 0.58
N ARG A 126 20.05 15.63 0.27
CA ARG A 126 19.29 16.41 1.27
C ARG A 126 18.74 15.61 2.45
N SER A 127 18.49 14.32 2.24
CA SER A 127 18.04 13.42 3.30
C SER A 127 19.13 13.05 4.31
N LEU A 128 20.40 13.36 4.01
CA LEU A 128 21.50 13.27 4.96
C LEU A 128 21.75 14.65 5.57
N GLN A 129 21.53 14.78 6.88
CA GLN A 129 21.80 15.96 7.70
C GLN A 129 22.90 15.68 8.73
N THR A 130 23.28 14.41 8.90
CA THR A 130 24.29 13.93 9.83
C THR A 130 25.42 13.25 9.08
N CYS A 131 26.67 13.49 9.50
CA CYS A 131 27.80 12.70 9.07
C CYS A 131 27.83 11.36 9.82
N THR A 132 27.61 10.24 9.12
CA THR A 132 27.64 8.90 9.74
C THR A 132 29.04 8.43 10.15
N LEU A 133 30.09 9.14 9.75
CA LEU A 133 31.48 8.80 10.14
C LEU A 133 31.88 9.45 11.48
N HIS A 134 31.35 10.65 11.75
CA HIS A 134 31.76 11.47 12.89
C HIS A 134 30.61 11.79 13.86
N SER A 135 29.40 11.27 13.60
CA SER A 135 28.17 11.53 14.37
C SER A 135 28.01 13.02 14.72
N CYS A 136 28.07 13.86 13.69
CA CYS A 136 27.92 15.31 13.84
C CYS A 136 27.02 15.90 12.74
N ARG A 137 26.40 17.03 13.04
CA ARG A 137 25.54 17.76 12.11
C ARG A 137 26.35 18.25 10.90
N LEU A 138 25.78 18.07 9.70
CA LEU A 138 26.29 18.72 8.50
C LEU A 138 25.89 20.19 8.53
N ILE A 139 26.88 21.06 8.30
CA ILE A 139 26.67 22.52 8.33
C ILE A 139 26.82 23.11 6.93
N ALA A 140 26.12 24.21 6.69
CA ALA A 140 26.37 25.05 5.52
C ALA A 140 27.52 26.01 5.87
N PRO A 141 28.64 26.02 5.11
CA PRO A 141 29.74 26.93 5.39
C PRO A 141 29.33 28.39 5.13
N GLU A 142 29.91 29.33 5.88
CA GLU A 142 29.65 30.76 5.70
C GLU A 142 29.96 31.21 4.26
N GLY A 143 29.08 32.02 3.66
CA GLY A 143 29.21 32.47 2.26
C GLY A 143 28.72 31.48 1.20
N SER A 144 28.21 30.30 1.58
CA SER A 144 27.56 29.35 0.66
C SER A 144 26.17 29.80 0.14
N SER A 145 25.71 30.99 0.52
CA SER A 145 24.44 31.55 0.09
C SER A 145 24.49 32.02 -1.37
N GLY A 146 23.93 31.24 -2.28
CA GLY A 146 23.20 31.79 -3.43
C GLY A 146 23.92 31.89 -4.79
N THR A 147 25.14 31.40 -4.97
CA THR A 147 25.74 31.33 -6.32
C THR A 147 25.38 30.00 -6.99
N ARG A 148 24.74 30.07 -8.17
CA ARG A 148 24.37 28.90 -8.99
C ARG A 148 25.57 28.12 -9.54
N ASP A 149 26.77 28.66 -9.36
CA ASP A 149 28.01 28.19 -9.99
C ASP A 149 28.91 27.37 -9.06
N GLY A 150 28.37 26.77 -7.99
CA GLY A 150 29.01 25.63 -7.30
C GLY A 150 30.44 25.90 -6.80
N HIS A 151 30.80 27.16 -6.56
CA HIS A 151 32.03 27.44 -5.86
C HIS A 151 31.79 27.06 -4.41
N ALA A 152 32.29 25.89 -3.99
CA ALA A 152 32.76 25.74 -2.64
C ALA A 152 33.70 26.93 -2.39
N ALA A 153 33.15 28.00 -1.82
CA ALA A 153 33.82 29.27 -1.65
C ALA A 153 35.05 28.98 -0.81
N SER A 154 36.22 29.01 -1.46
CA SER A 154 37.57 29.18 -0.90
C SER A 154 37.67 29.00 0.63
N MET A 155 37.34 27.82 1.15
CA MET A 155 37.50 27.54 2.56
C MET A 155 39.00 27.45 2.82
N THR A 156 39.54 28.44 3.52
CA THR A 156 40.94 28.43 3.92
C THR A 156 41.13 27.37 5.01
N LEU A 157 42.36 26.87 5.16
CA LEU A 157 42.68 25.92 6.24
C LEU A 157 42.38 26.51 7.62
N ASP A 158 42.55 27.82 7.79
CA ASP A 158 42.24 28.51 9.05
C ASP A 158 40.73 28.60 9.29
N SER A 159 39.94 28.89 8.24
CA SER A 159 38.48 28.82 8.33
C SER A 159 37.99 27.42 8.71
N ILE A 160 38.66 26.36 8.23
CA ILE A 160 38.30 24.96 8.53
C ILE A 160 38.63 24.59 9.98
N ARG A 161 39.79 25.01 10.48
CA ARG A 161 40.19 24.81 11.88
C ARG A 161 39.18 25.44 12.86
N ASN A 162 38.58 26.56 12.46
CA ASN A 162 37.61 27.29 13.27
C ASN A 162 36.16 26.78 13.13
N LEU A 163 35.90 25.74 12.31
CA LEU A 163 34.55 25.20 12.18
C LEU A 163 34.07 24.58 13.50
N VAL A 164 32.87 24.98 13.92
CA VAL A 164 32.19 24.39 15.06
C VAL A 164 31.52 23.10 14.61
N SER A 165 31.72 22.03 15.39
CA SER A 165 31.05 20.76 15.20
C SER A 165 30.01 20.57 16.28
N GLU A 166 28.78 20.27 15.88
CA GLU A 166 27.68 19.94 16.78
C GLU A 166 27.44 18.42 16.73
N PRO A 167 27.59 17.70 17.87
CA PRO A 167 27.28 16.28 17.93
C PRO A 167 25.83 16.01 17.56
N GLN A 168 25.61 15.01 16.71
CA GLN A 168 24.28 14.58 16.27
C GLN A 168 24.35 13.12 15.86
N GLU A 169 23.58 12.26 16.51
CA GLU A 169 23.51 10.85 16.14
C GLU A 169 22.75 10.65 14.83
N PRO A 170 23.27 9.84 13.89
CA PRO A 170 22.60 9.58 12.63
C PRO A 170 21.35 8.73 12.87
N THR A 171 20.28 9.06 12.16
CA THR A 171 19.06 8.24 12.20
C THR A 171 19.26 6.93 11.45
N ALA A 172 18.40 5.93 11.68
CA ALA A 172 18.44 4.67 10.97
C ALA A 172 18.31 4.85 9.43
N LEU A 173 17.52 5.83 8.98
CA LEU A 173 17.44 6.20 7.56
C LEU A 173 18.77 6.73 7.04
N GLU A 174 19.43 7.61 7.79
CA GLU A 174 20.72 8.20 7.38
C GLU A 174 21.83 7.13 7.32
N VAL A 175 21.86 6.21 8.29
CA VAL A 175 22.74 5.04 8.27
C VAL A 175 22.46 4.18 7.04
N ASN A 176 21.18 3.91 6.74
CA ASN A 176 20.79 3.14 5.56
C ASN A 176 21.28 3.79 4.25
N ILE A 177 21.00 5.07 4.04
CA ILE A 177 21.43 5.81 2.84
C ILE A 177 22.97 5.76 2.71
N SER A 178 23.70 5.98 3.81
CA SER A 178 25.16 5.90 3.81
C SER A 178 25.68 4.49 3.48
N ASN A 179 25.03 3.44 3.97
CA ASN A 179 25.39 2.06 3.63
C ASN A 179 25.13 1.75 2.15
N ARG A 180 24.01 2.23 1.59
CA ARG A 180 23.71 2.12 0.16
C ARG A 180 24.74 2.83 -0.71
N LEU A 181 25.17 4.02 -0.32
CA LEU A 181 26.23 4.76 -1.02
C LEU A 181 27.58 4.01 -0.99
N ARG A 182 27.85 3.23 0.07
CA ARG A 182 29.06 2.39 0.18
C ARG A 182 28.93 1.01 -0.48
N GLY A 183 27.76 0.65 -1.00
CA GLY A 183 27.50 -0.69 -1.53
C GLY A 183 27.55 -1.78 -0.46
N THR A 184 27.36 -1.42 0.82
CA THR A 184 27.31 -2.37 1.93
C THR A 184 25.89 -2.86 2.16
N ALA A 185 25.76 -4.07 2.72
CA ALA A 185 24.46 -4.64 3.08
C ALA A 185 23.64 -3.67 3.97
N THR A 186 22.34 -3.65 3.72
CA THR A 186 21.35 -2.80 4.39
C THR A 186 20.41 -3.67 5.22
N GLU A 187 19.89 -3.09 6.31
CA GLU A 187 18.83 -3.69 7.13
C GLU A 187 17.48 -3.00 6.86
N ALA A 188 17.28 -2.49 5.64
CA ALA A 188 16.04 -1.78 5.27
C ALA A 188 14.94 -2.71 4.77
N GLY A 189 15.25 -3.99 4.55
CA GLY A 189 14.27 -4.99 4.13
C GLY A 189 13.93 -4.89 2.63
N ASP A 190 13.41 -5.99 2.11
CA ASP A 190 13.25 -6.21 0.66
C ASP A 190 12.48 -5.09 -0.05
N TRP A 191 11.45 -4.54 0.59
CA TRP A 191 10.63 -3.50 -0.02
C TRP A 191 11.42 -2.21 -0.27
N LEU A 192 12.26 -1.77 0.67
CA LEU A 192 13.08 -0.56 0.51
C LEU A 192 14.34 -0.82 -0.32
N ASP A 193 14.92 -2.03 -0.25
CA ASP A 193 16.17 -2.37 -0.92
C ASP A 193 16.02 -2.52 -2.44
N GLN A 194 14.79 -2.76 -2.93
CA GLN A 194 14.48 -2.81 -4.37
C GLN A 194 14.21 -1.43 -5.01
N GLN A 195 14.29 -0.35 -4.23
CA GLN A 195 14.00 1.03 -4.67
C GLN A 195 15.29 1.84 -4.80
N THR A 196 15.30 2.89 -5.62
CA THR A 196 16.44 3.84 -5.70
C THR A 196 16.67 4.57 -4.37
N ILE A 197 17.84 5.19 -4.18
CA ILE A 197 18.15 5.92 -2.92
C ILE A 197 17.13 7.03 -2.65
N GLU A 198 16.73 7.78 -3.69
CA GLU A 198 15.75 8.85 -3.55
C GLU A 198 14.36 8.30 -3.22
N GLN A 199 13.91 7.24 -3.89
CA GLN A 199 12.60 6.64 -3.64
C GLN A 199 12.48 6.21 -2.18
N SER A 200 13.45 5.45 -1.68
CA SER A 200 13.49 4.98 -0.28
C SER A 200 13.51 6.14 0.71
N ALA A 201 14.32 7.17 0.46
CA ALA A 201 14.40 8.33 1.35
C ALA A 201 13.10 9.15 1.34
N LYS A 202 12.59 9.46 0.13
CA LYS A 202 11.44 10.36 -0.04
C LYS A 202 10.15 9.73 0.46
N VAL A 203 9.94 8.43 0.27
CA VAL A 203 8.76 7.76 0.82
C VAL A 203 8.75 7.78 2.36
N CYS A 204 9.91 7.53 2.99
CA CYS A 204 10.06 7.62 4.43
C CYS A 204 9.77 9.03 4.93
N GLU A 205 10.39 10.04 4.32
CA GLU A 205 10.15 11.45 4.65
C GLU A 205 8.67 11.84 4.52
N MET A 206 7.99 11.43 3.45
CA MET A 206 6.62 11.84 3.18
C MET A 206 5.61 11.12 4.08
N ILE A 207 5.80 9.83 4.37
CA ILE A 207 4.97 9.09 5.32
C ILE A 207 5.14 9.70 6.71
N GLY A 208 6.38 9.83 7.19
CA GLY A 208 6.65 10.37 8.52
C GLY A 208 6.18 11.81 8.69
N ALA A 209 6.39 12.67 7.68
CA ALA A 209 5.93 14.06 7.75
C ALA A 209 4.40 14.15 7.80
N THR A 210 3.70 13.28 7.08
CA THR A 210 2.23 13.22 7.11
C THR A 210 1.72 12.76 8.47
N LEU A 211 2.36 11.77 9.09
CA LEU A 211 1.98 11.25 10.40
C LEU A 211 2.29 12.24 11.54
N GLN A 212 3.43 12.93 11.47
CA GLN A 212 3.88 13.84 12.55
C GLN A 212 3.28 15.25 12.44
N HIS A 213 3.11 15.78 11.22
CA HIS A 213 2.68 17.16 10.99
C HIS A 213 1.26 17.27 10.38
N GLY A 214 0.60 16.12 10.16
CA GLY A 214 -0.78 16.04 9.67
C GLY A 214 -0.91 16.24 8.15
N LEU A 215 -2.12 15.98 7.64
CA LEU A 215 -2.42 15.89 6.20
C LEU A 215 -2.11 17.16 5.38
N LYS A 216 -2.12 18.33 6.01
CA LYS A 216 -2.01 19.64 5.35
C LYS A 216 -0.66 20.33 5.60
N PHE A 217 0.35 19.61 6.07
CA PHE A 217 1.68 20.18 6.31
C PHE A 217 2.21 20.89 5.05
N HIS A 218 3.03 21.91 5.26
CA HIS A 218 3.61 22.71 4.18
C HIS A 218 5.10 22.36 4.04
N PRO A 219 5.53 21.68 2.96
CA PRO A 219 6.91 21.19 2.82
C PRO A 219 8.01 22.24 3.05
N LYS A 220 7.75 23.49 2.66
CA LYS A 220 8.68 24.63 2.81
C LYS A 220 8.79 25.18 4.22
N MET A 221 7.84 24.86 5.11
CA MET A 221 7.83 25.32 6.50
C MET A 221 8.53 24.33 7.43
N LEU A 222 8.76 23.09 6.97
CA LEU A 222 9.52 22.10 7.72
C LEU A 222 11.02 22.43 7.61
N SER A 223 11.67 22.48 8.77
CA SER A 223 13.12 22.63 8.87
C SER A 223 13.85 21.38 8.39
N ALA A 224 15.16 21.49 8.21
CA ALA A 224 16.01 20.33 7.92
C ALA A 224 15.93 19.25 9.02
N GLU A 225 15.74 19.66 10.28
CA GLU A 225 15.58 18.73 11.39
C GLU A 225 14.20 18.06 11.39
N ASP A 226 13.13 18.80 11.08
CA ASP A 226 11.79 18.21 10.94
C ASP A 226 11.76 17.12 9.86
N TRP A 227 12.39 17.39 8.71
CA TRP A 227 12.53 16.40 7.64
C TRP A 227 13.36 15.18 8.06
N ARG A 228 14.42 15.38 8.85
CA ARG A 228 15.25 14.30 9.38
C ARG A 228 14.45 13.38 10.31
N GLN A 229 13.68 13.96 11.23
CA GLN A 229 12.82 13.21 12.16
C GLN A 229 11.65 12.52 11.47
N ALA A 230 11.03 13.19 10.50
CA ALA A 230 10.02 12.60 9.63
C ALA A 230 10.58 11.40 8.86
N GLY A 231 11.76 11.55 8.24
CA GLY A 231 12.45 10.48 7.54
C GLY A 231 12.73 9.28 8.44
N ALA A 232 13.24 9.51 9.66
CA ALA A 232 13.48 8.44 10.63
C ALA A 232 12.19 7.67 10.99
N CYS A 233 11.12 8.39 11.31
CA CYS A 233 9.83 7.79 11.65
C CYS A 233 9.23 6.97 10.49
N GLY A 234 9.30 7.49 9.26
CA GLY A 234 8.85 6.76 8.09
C GLY A 234 9.72 5.54 7.79
N PHE A 235 11.02 5.60 8.04
CA PHE A 235 11.92 4.47 7.85
C PHE A 235 11.65 3.33 8.81
N ASP A 236 11.35 3.61 10.08
CA ASP A 236 10.95 2.57 11.05
C ASP A 236 9.66 1.84 10.67
N ILE A 237 8.80 2.49 9.89
CA ILE A 237 7.62 1.86 9.29
C ILE A 237 8.03 1.06 8.06
N ALA A 238 8.65 1.72 7.08
CA ALA A 238 8.90 1.15 5.77
C ALA A 238 9.89 -0.03 5.81
N ARG A 239 10.83 -0.06 6.77
CA ARG A 239 11.75 -1.19 6.94
C ARG A 239 11.09 -2.50 7.35
N ARG A 240 9.84 -2.46 7.80
CA ARG A 240 9.03 -3.63 8.16
C ARG A 240 8.29 -4.24 6.96
N GLY A 241 8.41 -3.65 5.77
CA GLY A 241 7.85 -4.15 4.52
C GLY A 241 6.53 -3.51 4.11
N GLU A 242 6.00 -3.99 2.99
CA GLU A 242 4.85 -3.42 2.28
C GLU A 242 3.59 -3.35 3.16
N ASP A 243 3.32 -4.40 3.95
CA ASP A 243 2.16 -4.47 4.84
C ASP A 243 2.18 -3.34 5.88
N ALA A 244 3.34 -3.08 6.50
CA ALA A 244 3.49 -1.99 7.47
C ALA A 244 3.30 -0.61 6.82
N VAL A 245 3.69 -0.44 5.55
CA VAL A 245 3.41 0.78 4.79
C VAL A 245 1.92 0.92 4.52
N SER A 246 1.22 -0.16 4.16
CA SER A 246 -0.24 -0.16 3.98
C SER A 246 -1.01 0.17 5.26
N GLU A 247 -0.55 -0.35 6.41
CA GLU A 247 -1.07 0.03 7.74
C GLU A 247 -0.83 1.52 8.05
N ALA A 248 0.32 2.07 7.65
CA ALA A 248 0.60 3.50 7.80
C ALA A 248 -0.31 4.35 6.89
N LEU A 249 -0.62 3.90 5.67
CA LEU A 249 -1.61 4.55 4.82
C LEU A 249 -3.01 4.55 5.45
N SER A 250 -3.39 3.44 6.10
CA SER A 250 -4.64 3.34 6.87
C SER A 250 -4.66 4.35 8.02
N SER A 251 -3.54 4.45 8.74
CA SER A 251 -3.36 5.41 9.83
C SER A 251 -3.44 6.86 9.34
N ILE A 252 -2.84 7.16 8.19
CA ILE A 252 -2.95 8.47 7.52
C ILE A 252 -4.39 8.77 7.13
N ALA A 253 -5.11 7.81 6.54
CA ALA A 253 -6.50 7.97 6.17
C ALA A 253 -7.38 8.28 7.39
N ALA A 254 -7.10 7.66 8.54
CA ALA A 254 -7.79 7.90 9.80
C ALA A 254 -7.60 9.32 10.36
N LEU A 255 -6.54 10.04 9.97
CA LEU A 255 -6.36 11.45 10.33
C LEU A 255 -7.39 12.37 9.67
N SER A 256 -8.09 11.91 8.62
CA SER A 256 -9.03 12.74 7.89
C SER A 256 -10.34 12.95 8.65
N THR A 257 -10.59 14.20 9.04
CA THR A 257 -11.84 14.62 9.70
C THR A 257 -12.94 15.01 8.71
N THR A 258 -12.71 14.85 7.39
CA THR A 258 -13.62 15.35 6.35
C THR A 258 -14.98 14.62 6.36
N THR A 259 -16.05 15.32 6.76
CA THR A 259 -17.44 14.81 6.75
C THR A 259 -18.17 15.06 5.44
N ALA A 260 -17.52 15.73 4.47
CA ALA A 260 -18.12 16.11 3.20
C ALA A 260 -18.38 14.88 2.31
N GLY A 261 -19.59 14.80 1.75
CA GLY A 261 -20.13 13.71 0.91
C GLY A 261 -19.28 13.17 -0.24
N GLN A 262 -18.20 13.88 -0.60
CA GLN A 262 -17.35 13.69 -1.78
C GLN A 262 -15.87 13.92 -1.43
N ALA A 263 -15.43 13.47 -0.25
CA ALA A 263 -14.03 13.58 0.15
C ALA A 263 -13.15 12.67 -0.72
N GLY A 264 -12.63 13.22 -1.83
CA GLY A 264 -11.73 12.48 -2.72
C GLY A 264 -10.37 12.18 -2.07
N PRO A 265 -9.50 11.40 -2.75
CA PRO A 265 -8.22 10.94 -2.20
C PRO A 265 -7.34 12.05 -1.62
N LYS A 266 -7.32 13.23 -2.24
CA LYS A 266 -6.60 14.41 -1.73
C LYS A 266 -7.06 14.85 -0.33
N ALA A 267 -8.35 14.75 -0.02
CA ALA A 267 -8.87 15.12 1.30
C ALA A 267 -8.54 14.08 2.38
N VAL A 268 -8.29 12.82 1.98
CA VAL A 268 -8.01 11.70 2.89
C VAL A 268 -6.51 11.59 3.16
N TYR A 269 -5.68 11.62 2.11
CA TYR A 269 -4.23 11.40 2.22
C TYR A 269 -3.41 12.70 2.14
N GLY A 270 -4.06 13.83 1.87
CA GLY A 270 -3.43 15.14 1.95
C GLY A 270 -2.20 15.30 1.07
N ARG A 271 -1.13 15.85 1.65
CA ARG A 271 0.13 16.16 0.96
C ARG A 271 0.84 14.92 0.39
N LEU A 272 0.66 13.75 1.01
CA LEU A 272 1.19 12.49 0.48
C LEU A 272 0.60 12.19 -0.90
N TYR A 273 -0.73 12.29 -1.03
CA TYR A 273 -1.39 12.11 -2.32
C TYR A 273 -0.98 13.18 -3.33
N GLU A 274 -0.91 14.45 -2.93
CA GLU A 274 -0.52 15.52 -3.85
C GLU A 274 0.90 15.34 -4.39
N TRP A 275 1.83 14.87 -3.56
CA TRP A 275 3.20 14.58 -3.98
C TRP A 275 3.24 13.52 -5.09
N ILE A 276 2.48 12.44 -4.96
CA ILE A 276 2.48 11.34 -5.93
C ILE A 276 1.64 11.69 -7.17
N ALA A 277 0.49 12.35 -6.97
CA ALA A 277 -0.45 12.68 -8.04
C ALA A 277 0.02 13.85 -8.92
N TYR A 278 0.62 14.88 -8.32
CA TYR A 278 0.97 16.13 -9.00
C TYR A 278 2.48 16.39 -9.08
N GLY A 279 3.30 15.56 -8.43
CA GLY A 279 4.75 15.65 -8.54
C GLY A 279 5.24 15.30 -9.95
N SER A 280 6.49 15.68 -10.21
CA SER A 280 7.15 15.42 -11.50
C SER A 280 7.24 13.92 -11.77
N GLN A 281 6.56 13.43 -12.81
CA GLN A 281 6.62 12.03 -13.25
C GLN A 281 7.94 11.68 -13.96
N VAL A 282 8.89 12.62 -14.03
CA VAL A 282 10.20 12.39 -14.67
C VAL A 282 11.05 11.41 -13.85
N VAL A 283 10.95 11.49 -12.53
CA VAL A 283 11.56 10.52 -11.62
C VAL A 283 10.44 9.66 -11.08
N ASP A 284 10.61 8.35 -11.18
CA ASP A 284 9.59 7.42 -10.73
C ASP A 284 9.44 7.47 -9.20
N PHE A 285 8.21 7.53 -8.70
CA PHE A 285 7.94 7.43 -7.26
C PHE A 285 8.19 6.02 -6.71
N GLY A 286 8.29 5.02 -7.58
CA GLY A 286 8.51 3.64 -7.20
C GLY A 286 7.23 2.95 -6.70
N PRO A 287 7.34 1.87 -5.92
CA PRO A 287 6.21 0.99 -5.56
C PRO A 287 5.13 1.69 -4.73
N ILE A 288 5.45 2.78 -4.03
CA ILE A 288 4.46 3.54 -3.24
C ILE A 288 3.29 4.06 -4.08
N ARG A 289 3.50 4.37 -5.37
CA ARG A 289 2.41 4.83 -6.26
C ARG A 289 1.35 3.75 -6.41
N GLY A 290 1.77 2.51 -6.70
CA GLY A 290 0.90 1.36 -6.85
C GLY A 290 0.23 1.00 -5.52
N LEU A 291 1.00 0.97 -4.43
CA LEU A 291 0.50 0.66 -3.11
C LEU A 291 -0.57 1.66 -2.64
N LEU A 292 -0.33 2.96 -2.82
CA LEU A 292 -1.33 3.98 -2.49
C LEU A 292 -2.57 3.88 -3.38
N ARG A 293 -2.40 3.60 -4.68
CA ARG A 293 -3.54 3.41 -5.61
C ARG A 293 -4.43 2.25 -5.16
N GLU A 294 -3.85 1.09 -4.89
CA GLU A 294 -4.57 -0.09 -4.42
C GLU A 294 -5.25 0.18 -3.08
N HIS A 295 -4.54 0.81 -2.15
CA HIS A 295 -5.09 1.18 -0.86
C HIS A 295 -6.28 2.17 -0.98
N ILE A 296 -6.20 3.16 -1.88
CA ILE A 296 -7.32 4.07 -2.18
C ILE A 296 -8.51 3.31 -2.75
N LEU A 297 -8.31 2.44 -3.74
CA LEU A 297 -9.39 1.68 -4.39
C LEU A 297 -10.12 0.74 -3.41
N ASN A 298 -9.44 0.33 -2.34
CA ASN A 298 -9.99 -0.53 -1.29
C ASN A 298 -10.55 0.26 -0.09
N THR A 299 -10.44 1.60 -0.09
CA THR A 299 -10.88 2.45 1.04
C THR A 299 -11.88 3.53 0.63
N ILE A 300 -11.80 4.02 -0.62
CA ILE A 300 -12.60 5.14 -1.14
C ILE A 300 -13.33 4.69 -2.40
N VAL A 301 -14.57 5.15 -2.55
CA VAL A 301 -15.34 4.96 -3.78
C VAL A 301 -14.78 5.87 -4.87
N ILE A 302 -14.26 5.28 -5.92
CA ILE A 302 -13.76 5.97 -7.12
C ILE A 302 -14.60 5.51 -8.32
N GLU A 303 -14.99 6.47 -9.16
CA GLU A 303 -15.86 6.16 -10.29
C GLU A 303 -15.07 5.58 -11.48
N PRO A 304 -15.64 4.63 -12.24
CA PRO A 304 -15.02 4.13 -13.46
C PRO A 304 -14.73 5.28 -14.44
N GLY A 305 -13.54 5.24 -15.06
CA GLY A 305 -13.05 6.27 -15.96
C GLY A 305 -12.35 7.45 -15.28
N GLU A 306 -12.44 7.61 -13.95
CA GLU A 306 -11.66 8.63 -13.24
C GLU A 306 -10.17 8.28 -13.27
N ILE A 307 -9.32 9.30 -13.49
CA ILE A 307 -7.86 9.15 -13.44
C ILE A 307 -7.42 9.19 -11.97
N LEU A 308 -6.81 8.11 -11.50
CA LEU A 308 -6.26 7.99 -10.16
C LEU A 308 -4.77 7.65 -10.24
N LEU A 309 -3.89 8.54 -9.76
CA LEU A 309 -2.44 8.32 -9.76
C LEU A 309 -1.89 7.86 -11.13
N ALA A 310 -2.21 8.63 -12.18
CA ALA A 310 -1.82 8.46 -13.59
C ALA A 310 -2.62 7.45 -14.43
N GLU A 311 -3.40 6.55 -13.81
CA GLU A 311 -4.13 5.52 -14.55
C GLU A 311 -5.65 5.64 -14.38
N PRO A 312 -6.45 5.38 -15.44
CA PRO A 312 -7.90 5.32 -15.32
C PRO A 312 -8.30 4.14 -14.42
N VAL A 313 -9.36 4.33 -13.65
CA VAL A 313 -10.01 3.23 -12.91
C VAL A 313 -10.92 2.50 -13.89
N ALA A 314 -10.63 1.21 -14.16
CA ALA A 314 -11.42 0.40 -15.08
C ALA A 314 -12.80 0.08 -14.50
N ASP A 315 -12.82 -0.45 -13.27
CA ASP A 315 -14.03 -0.89 -12.60
C ASP A 315 -14.10 -0.33 -11.17
N ARG A 316 -15.31 -0.06 -10.73
CA ARG A 316 -15.59 0.34 -9.36
C ARG A 316 -15.41 -0.89 -8.45
N ARG A 317 -14.59 -0.78 -7.39
CA ARG A 317 -14.42 -1.84 -6.37
C ARG A 317 -15.34 -1.70 -5.17
N LEU A 318 -15.72 -0.46 -4.85
CA LEU A 318 -16.50 -0.14 -3.67
C LEU A 318 -17.77 0.63 -4.02
N HIS A 319 -18.84 0.32 -3.31
CA HIS A 319 -20.09 1.04 -3.31
C HIS A 319 -20.24 1.92 -2.07
N SER A 320 -20.57 3.20 -2.25
CA SER A 320 -21.19 4.00 -1.20
C SER A 320 -22.67 3.62 -1.04
N VAL A 321 -23.26 3.94 0.11
CA VAL A 321 -24.73 3.82 0.32
C VAL A 321 -25.52 4.51 -0.80
N HIS A 322 -25.03 5.64 -1.31
CA HIS A 322 -25.69 6.37 -2.39
C HIS A 322 -25.64 5.61 -3.72
N SER A 323 -24.43 5.23 -4.15
CA SER A 323 -24.23 4.51 -5.41
C SER A 323 -24.97 3.17 -5.45
N LEU A 324 -25.01 2.45 -4.32
CA LEU A 324 -25.72 1.18 -4.22
C LEU A 324 -27.24 1.37 -4.21
N SER A 325 -27.73 2.44 -3.58
CA SER A 325 -29.16 2.79 -3.60
C SER A 325 -29.66 3.10 -5.01
N ILE A 326 -28.87 3.80 -5.82
CA ILE A 326 -29.19 4.04 -7.24
C ILE A 326 -29.21 2.72 -8.01
N LYS A 327 -28.18 1.88 -7.85
CA LYS A 327 -28.06 0.62 -8.60
C LYS A 327 -29.15 -0.39 -8.26
N THR A 328 -29.52 -0.49 -6.99
CA THR A 328 -30.45 -1.53 -6.49
C THR A 328 -31.90 -1.03 -6.38
N GLY A 329 -32.13 0.28 -6.48
CA GLY A 329 -33.43 0.91 -6.21
C GLY A 329 -33.86 0.88 -4.73
N LEU A 330 -33.06 0.30 -3.83
CA LEU A 330 -33.37 0.26 -2.40
C LEU A 330 -33.19 1.65 -1.77
N HIS A 331 -34.17 2.07 -0.96
CA HIS A 331 -34.09 3.34 -0.26
C HIS A 331 -32.92 3.37 0.73
N ARG A 332 -32.15 4.47 0.76
CA ARG A 332 -30.91 4.64 1.56
C ARG A 332 -31.04 4.23 3.03
N LYS A 333 -32.16 4.60 3.70
CA LYS A 333 -32.41 4.22 5.11
C LYS A 333 -32.53 2.70 5.30
N ARG A 334 -33.18 2.01 4.36
CA ARG A 334 -33.33 0.55 4.39
C ARG A 334 -31.98 -0.13 4.13
N LEU A 335 -31.24 0.38 3.15
CA LEU A 335 -29.93 -0.14 2.78
C LEU A 335 -28.92 -0.04 3.93
N ARG A 336 -28.86 1.09 4.64
CA ARG A 336 -28.01 1.21 5.84
C ARG A 336 -28.35 0.18 6.91
N LYS A 337 -29.64 0.03 7.23
CA LYS A 337 -30.10 -0.95 8.23
C LYS A 337 -29.69 -2.37 7.84
N VAL A 338 -29.89 -2.72 6.58
CA VAL A 338 -29.50 -4.02 6.00
C VAL A 338 -27.99 -4.25 6.16
N MET A 339 -27.17 -3.27 5.78
CA MET A 339 -25.71 -3.41 5.82
C MET A 339 -25.19 -3.57 7.25
N VAL A 340 -25.78 -2.85 8.22
CA VAL A 340 -25.44 -3.03 9.64
C VAL A 340 -25.84 -4.42 10.13
N GLN A 341 -27.06 -4.87 9.84
CA GLN A 341 -27.54 -6.17 10.31
C GLN A 341 -26.83 -7.35 9.66
N ALA A 342 -26.32 -7.18 8.43
CA ALA A 342 -25.51 -8.16 7.74
C ALA A 342 -24.02 -8.11 8.14
N GLY A 343 -23.64 -7.24 9.09
CA GLY A 343 -22.27 -7.13 9.61
C GLY A 343 -21.30 -6.36 8.72
N TYR A 344 -21.75 -5.75 7.62
CA TYR A 344 -20.91 -4.94 6.74
C TYR A 344 -20.65 -3.52 7.28
N ALA A 345 -21.32 -3.12 8.36
CA ALA A 345 -21.09 -1.85 9.04
C ALA A 345 -21.41 -1.96 10.54
N SER A 346 -20.70 -1.20 11.38
CA SER A 346 -21.02 -1.14 12.82
C SER A 346 -22.25 -0.28 13.09
N ALA A 347 -22.95 -0.53 14.20
CA ALA A 347 -24.06 0.31 14.64
C ALA A 347 -23.61 1.76 14.93
N ASP A 348 -22.38 1.94 15.40
CA ASP A 348 -21.77 3.26 15.66
C ASP A 348 -21.46 4.03 14.37
N SER A 349 -21.47 3.34 13.23
CA SER A 349 -21.30 3.95 11.91
C SER A 349 -22.55 4.71 11.43
N TRP A 350 -23.63 4.74 12.23
CA TRP A 350 -24.90 5.34 11.83
C TRP A 350 -24.81 6.84 11.54
N ASP A 351 -23.98 7.56 12.32
CA ASP A 351 -23.73 8.99 12.19
C ASP A 351 -22.57 9.32 11.24
N LEU A 352 -21.83 8.31 10.77
CA LEU A 352 -20.86 8.51 9.71
C LEU A 352 -21.59 8.96 8.44
N ALA A 353 -21.03 9.98 7.79
CA ALA A 353 -21.55 10.46 6.53
C ALA A 353 -21.62 9.30 5.51
N ALA A 354 -22.71 9.23 4.75
CA ALA A 354 -23.08 8.06 3.93
C ALA A 354 -22.03 7.57 2.91
N HIS A 355 -21.05 8.41 2.60
CA HIS A 355 -19.96 8.16 1.67
C HIS A 355 -18.75 7.48 2.33
N ARG A 356 -18.61 7.53 3.66
CA ARG A 356 -17.59 6.80 4.42
C ARG A 356 -17.99 5.35 4.69
N LEU A 357 -19.28 5.05 4.63
CA LEU A 357 -19.75 3.68 4.53
C LEU A 357 -19.57 3.22 3.08
N VAL A 358 -18.49 2.48 2.88
CA VAL A 358 -18.15 1.85 1.61
C VAL A 358 -18.26 0.33 1.75
N PHE A 359 -18.68 -0.34 0.69
CA PHE A 359 -18.89 -1.77 0.68
C PHE A 359 -18.27 -2.38 -0.56
N ASP A 360 -17.69 -3.56 -0.43
CA ASP A 360 -17.24 -4.34 -1.59
C ASP A 360 -18.38 -4.56 -2.59
N VAL A 361 -18.12 -4.30 -3.88
CA VAL A 361 -19.11 -4.37 -4.95
C VAL A 361 -19.77 -5.74 -5.04
N ALA A 362 -18.97 -6.82 -5.10
CA ALA A 362 -19.50 -8.16 -5.29
C ALA A 362 -20.38 -8.58 -4.09
N LYS A 363 -19.90 -8.35 -2.86
CA LYS A 363 -20.64 -8.70 -1.63
C LYS A 363 -21.91 -7.86 -1.47
N ALA A 364 -21.82 -6.55 -1.68
CA ALA A 364 -22.93 -5.65 -1.46
C ALA A 364 -24.06 -5.82 -2.49
N GLU A 365 -23.71 -6.03 -3.77
CA GLU A 365 -24.68 -6.28 -4.82
C GLU A 365 -25.39 -7.62 -4.63
N THR A 366 -24.65 -8.68 -4.30
CA THR A 366 -25.24 -10.00 -4.03
C THR A 366 -26.24 -9.93 -2.89
N LEU A 367 -25.87 -9.29 -1.77
CA LEU A 367 -26.77 -9.11 -0.63
C LEU A 367 -28.03 -8.32 -1.02
N CYS A 368 -27.89 -7.24 -1.79
CA CYS A 368 -29.03 -6.43 -2.19
C CYS A 368 -29.95 -7.17 -3.16
N ALA A 369 -29.39 -7.93 -4.11
CA ALA A 369 -30.15 -8.76 -5.03
C ALA A 369 -30.96 -9.82 -4.27
N ASP A 370 -30.32 -10.52 -3.33
CA ASP A 370 -30.98 -11.51 -2.47
C ASP A 370 -32.14 -10.87 -1.67
N ILE A 371 -32.01 -9.61 -1.24
CA ILE A 371 -33.07 -8.89 -0.49
C ILE A 371 -34.22 -8.44 -1.38
N VAL A 372 -33.94 -8.02 -2.62
CA VAL A 372 -34.94 -7.55 -3.58
C VAL A 372 -35.80 -8.72 -4.08
N ASP A 373 -35.18 -9.85 -4.41
CA ASP A 373 -35.86 -11.08 -4.85
C ASP A 373 -36.21 -12.03 -3.68
N GLY A 374 -35.97 -11.59 -2.45
CA GLY A 374 -36.15 -12.41 -1.27
C GLY A 374 -37.60 -12.74 -0.97
N LEU A 375 -37.85 -13.98 -0.55
CA LEU A 375 -39.17 -14.47 -0.15
C LEU A 375 -39.36 -14.34 1.35
N SER A 376 -40.49 -13.77 1.77
CA SER A 376 -40.86 -13.76 3.19
C SER A 376 -41.32 -15.15 3.63
N LEU A 377 -41.16 -15.48 4.92
CA LEU A 377 -41.41 -16.84 5.43
C LEU A 377 -42.77 -17.43 5.04
N HIS A 378 -43.82 -16.62 4.92
CA HIS A 378 -45.15 -17.15 4.58
C HIS A 378 -45.28 -17.65 3.14
N LEU A 379 -44.40 -17.21 2.22
CA LEU A 379 -44.34 -17.66 0.82
C LEU A 379 -43.38 -18.84 0.63
N VAL A 380 -42.47 -19.08 1.59
CA VAL A 380 -41.51 -20.19 1.52
C VAL A 380 -42.19 -21.55 1.37
N PRO A 381 -43.25 -21.90 2.13
CA PRO A 381 -43.90 -23.21 2.01
C PRO A 381 -44.43 -23.52 0.61
N GLU A 382 -45.02 -22.52 -0.05
CA GLU A 382 -45.49 -22.64 -1.44
C GLU A 382 -44.29 -22.84 -2.38
N PHE A 383 -43.22 -22.06 -2.20
CA PHE A 383 -42.04 -22.12 -3.06
C PHE A 383 -41.28 -23.44 -2.98
N ILE A 384 -41.10 -24.03 -1.79
CA ILE A 384 -40.35 -25.29 -1.62
C ILE A 384 -41.26 -26.54 -1.56
N GLY A 385 -42.57 -26.35 -1.75
CA GLY A 385 -43.58 -27.40 -1.71
C GLY A 385 -43.64 -28.13 -0.37
N CYS A 386 -43.87 -27.40 0.72
CA CYS A 386 -44.06 -27.95 2.06
C CYS A 386 -45.21 -27.27 2.81
N SER A 387 -45.58 -27.81 3.98
CA SER A 387 -46.47 -27.12 4.91
C SER A 387 -45.74 -26.05 5.72
N ARG A 388 -46.48 -25.11 6.32
CA ARG A 388 -45.91 -24.07 7.19
C ARG A 388 -45.06 -24.63 8.33
N ASN A 389 -45.57 -25.66 9.03
CA ASN A 389 -44.84 -26.29 10.13
C ASN A 389 -43.53 -26.92 9.67
N GLN A 390 -43.50 -27.49 8.45
CA GLN A 390 -42.27 -28.04 7.88
C GLN A 390 -41.26 -26.96 7.57
N ALA A 391 -41.67 -25.84 6.95
CA ALA A 391 -40.77 -24.70 6.72
C ALA A 391 -40.19 -24.15 8.04
N GLU A 392 -41.02 -24.02 9.09
CA GLU A 392 -40.57 -23.59 10.41
C GLU A 392 -39.61 -24.59 11.08
N CYS A 393 -39.75 -25.89 10.83
CA CYS A 393 -38.79 -26.91 11.27
C CYS A 393 -37.48 -26.83 10.49
N LEU A 394 -37.53 -26.70 9.16
CA LEU A 394 -36.33 -26.55 8.31
C LEU A 394 -35.51 -25.31 8.71
N TYR A 395 -36.20 -24.20 9.02
CA TYR A 395 -35.56 -22.99 9.51
C TYR A 395 -34.90 -23.19 10.89
N ARG A 396 -35.62 -23.79 11.85
CA ARG A 396 -35.08 -24.05 13.20
C ARG A 396 -33.85 -24.97 13.20
N GLU A 397 -33.76 -25.86 12.23
CA GLU A 397 -32.64 -26.78 12.06
C GLU A 397 -31.56 -26.28 11.09
N ASN A 398 -31.60 -24.99 10.71
CA ASN A 398 -30.62 -24.33 9.83
C ASN A 398 -30.48 -24.94 8.44
N LEU A 399 -31.49 -25.65 7.95
CA LEU A 399 -31.52 -26.17 6.57
C LEU A 399 -31.93 -25.10 5.55
N ILE A 400 -32.68 -24.10 6.02
CA ILE A 400 -32.95 -22.86 5.29
C ILE A 400 -32.64 -21.68 6.21
N SER A 401 -31.91 -20.70 5.70
CA SER A 401 -31.47 -19.54 6.50
C SER A 401 -31.98 -18.23 5.89
N PRO A 402 -32.40 -17.27 6.72
CA PRO A 402 -32.74 -15.95 6.25
C PRO A 402 -31.47 -15.19 5.84
N ILE A 403 -31.61 -14.24 4.94
CA ILE A 403 -30.52 -13.39 4.43
C ILE A 403 -29.87 -12.59 5.56
N ILE A 404 -30.69 -12.15 6.51
CA ILE A 404 -30.26 -11.38 7.68
C ILE A 404 -30.82 -12.06 8.92
N THR A 405 -29.93 -12.57 9.76
CA THR A 405 -30.25 -13.10 11.09
C THR A 405 -30.26 -11.94 12.08
N THR A 406 -31.42 -11.36 12.36
CA THR A 406 -31.54 -10.37 13.45
C THR A 406 -31.81 -11.08 14.78
N ASP A 407 -31.22 -10.57 15.86
CA ASP A 407 -31.37 -11.06 17.23
C ASP A 407 -32.81 -11.45 17.63
N ALA A 408 -32.87 -12.41 18.56
CA ALA A 408 -34.00 -13.23 19.02
C ALA A 408 -35.32 -12.54 19.40
N SER A 409 -35.44 -11.21 19.27
CA SER A 409 -36.59 -10.41 19.70
C SER A 409 -37.61 -10.06 18.61
N ASN A 410 -37.37 -10.41 17.34
CA ASN A 410 -38.31 -10.09 16.25
C ASN A 410 -39.15 -11.28 15.76
N ARG A 411 -40.43 -10.98 15.50
CA ARG A 411 -41.44 -11.94 15.02
C ARG A 411 -40.97 -12.63 13.74
N ILE A 412 -41.00 -13.95 13.76
CA ILE A 412 -40.72 -14.92 12.68
C ILE A 412 -41.27 -14.50 11.28
N GLY A 413 -42.35 -13.70 11.22
CA GLY A 413 -42.94 -13.19 9.98
C GLY A 413 -42.17 -12.10 9.21
N LYS A 414 -41.08 -11.54 9.75
CA LYS A 414 -40.23 -10.54 9.03
C LYS A 414 -38.96 -11.14 8.40
N LEU A 415 -38.78 -12.45 8.51
CA LEU A 415 -37.63 -13.14 7.92
C LEU A 415 -37.76 -13.17 6.39
N THR A 416 -36.68 -12.79 5.71
CA THR A 416 -36.55 -12.83 4.25
C THR A 416 -35.49 -13.86 3.89
N PHE A 417 -35.83 -14.77 2.99
CA PHE A 417 -34.98 -15.87 2.52
C PHE A 417 -34.57 -15.58 1.09
N ALA A 418 -33.29 -15.77 0.76
CA ALA A 418 -32.82 -15.60 -0.61
C ALA A 418 -33.46 -16.68 -1.50
N ARG A 419 -34.09 -16.29 -2.60
CA ARG A 419 -34.61 -17.25 -3.58
C ARG A 419 -33.50 -18.19 -4.07
N ARG A 420 -32.29 -17.66 -4.27
CA ARG A 420 -31.08 -18.43 -4.65
C ARG A 420 -30.78 -19.56 -3.66
N ASP A 421 -30.86 -19.31 -2.37
CA ASP A 421 -30.58 -20.31 -1.34
C ASP A 421 -31.68 -21.37 -1.28
N LEU A 422 -32.96 -20.96 -1.41
CA LEU A 422 -34.09 -21.88 -1.51
C LEU A 422 -34.03 -22.77 -2.76
N LEU A 423 -33.62 -22.20 -3.91
CA LEU A 423 -33.37 -22.96 -5.13
C LEU A 423 -32.20 -23.93 -4.96
N SER A 424 -31.14 -23.52 -4.26
CA SER A 424 -30.01 -24.39 -3.95
C SER A 424 -30.45 -25.57 -3.06
N PHE A 425 -31.30 -25.31 -2.07
CA PHE A 425 -31.93 -26.35 -1.25
C PHE A 425 -32.79 -27.32 -2.09
N LEU A 426 -33.63 -26.80 -3.00
CA LEU A 426 -34.41 -27.62 -3.93
C LEU A 426 -33.54 -28.43 -4.88
N LYS A 427 -32.40 -27.89 -5.33
CA LYS A 427 -31.44 -28.60 -6.16
C LYS A 427 -30.85 -29.80 -5.43
N THR A 428 -30.58 -29.68 -4.13
CA THR A 428 -30.14 -30.82 -3.31
C THR A 428 -31.20 -31.90 -3.23
N ILE A 429 -32.48 -31.54 -3.11
CA ILE A 429 -33.59 -32.50 -3.23
C ILE A 429 -33.62 -33.12 -4.64
N GLY A 430 -33.37 -32.33 -5.68
CA GLY A 430 -33.34 -32.78 -7.07
C GLY A 430 -32.30 -33.86 -7.37
N GLN A 431 -31.23 -33.96 -6.56
CA GLN A 431 -30.20 -35.01 -6.67
C GLN A 431 -30.66 -36.38 -6.17
N LEU A 432 -31.79 -36.46 -5.45
CA LEU A 432 -32.37 -37.73 -5.04
C LEU A 432 -32.83 -38.53 -6.26
N SER A 433 -32.74 -39.86 -6.15
CA SER A 433 -33.17 -40.77 -7.22
C SER A 433 -34.65 -40.58 -7.52
N GLU A 434 -34.98 -40.48 -8.81
CA GLU A 434 -36.34 -40.24 -9.28
C GLU A 434 -37.12 -41.55 -9.44
N ILE A 435 -38.36 -41.57 -8.99
CA ILE A 435 -39.29 -42.68 -9.17
C ILE A 435 -40.50 -42.26 -10.02
N LYS A 436 -40.96 -43.18 -10.88
CA LYS A 436 -42.19 -43.02 -11.66
C LYS A 436 -43.33 -43.79 -10.96
N GLY A 437 -44.40 -43.06 -10.60
CA GLY A 437 -45.54 -43.60 -9.85
C GLY A 437 -45.41 -43.46 -8.33
N ASP A 438 -46.45 -43.82 -7.58
CA ASP A 438 -46.46 -43.90 -6.11
C ASP A 438 -46.58 -45.40 -5.72
N PRO A 439 -45.45 -46.14 -5.63
CA PRO A 439 -45.46 -47.52 -5.14
C PRO A 439 -46.04 -47.55 -3.73
N ALA A 440 -46.97 -48.48 -3.46
CA ALA A 440 -47.69 -48.56 -2.18
C ALA A 440 -46.77 -48.73 -0.95
N GLU A 441 -45.51 -49.14 -1.15
CA GLU A 441 -44.53 -49.40 -0.10
C GLU A 441 -43.73 -48.15 0.33
N LEU A 442 -43.84 -47.04 -0.41
CA LEU A 442 -43.14 -45.80 -0.12
C LEU A 442 -44.07 -44.79 0.57
N ILE A 443 -43.56 -44.16 1.63
CA ILE A 443 -44.33 -43.18 2.40
C ILE A 443 -43.79 -41.76 2.23
N ASP A 444 -44.66 -40.77 2.42
CA ASP A 444 -44.31 -39.35 2.32
C ASP A 444 -43.60 -38.81 3.59
N MET A 445 -43.06 -37.60 3.48
CA MET A 445 -42.38 -36.90 4.57
C MET A 445 -43.26 -36.77 5.84
N VAL A 446 -44.57 -36.53 5.68
CA VAL A 446 -45.48 -36.37 6.83
C VAL A 446 -45.64 -37.70 7.57
N SER A 447 -45.80 -38.80 6.85
CA SER A 447 -45.89 -40.15 7.42
C SER A 447 -44.58 -40.58 8.05
N ALA A 448 -43.43 -40.22 7.43
CA ALA A 448 -42.10 -40.48 7.98
C ALA A 448 -41.89 -39.78 9.33
N THR A 449 -42.25 -38.50 9.46
CA THR A 449 -42.16 -37.78 10.75
C THR A 449 -43.02 -38.43 11.84
N LYS A 450 -44.26 -38.83 11.52
CA LYS A 450 -45.15 -39.51 12.47
C LYS A 450 -44.63 -40.86 12.92
N ARG A 451 -44.07 -41.67 12.01
CA ARG A 451 -43.57 -43.02 12.30
C ARG A 451 -42.28 -42.99 13.12
N THR A 452 -41.39 -42.06 12.79
CA THR A 452 -40.08 -41.92 13.45
C THR A 452 -40.15 -41.12 14.74
N GLY A 453 -41.15 -40.24 14.89
CA GLY A 453 -41.20 -39.29 15.99
C GLY A 453 -40.14 -38.19 15.88
N ARG A 454 -39.60 -37.95 14.68
CA ARG A 454 -38.59 -36.94 14.36
C ARG A 454 -39.21 -35.78 13.58
N SER A 455 -38.60 -34.61 13.66
CA SER A 455 -38.99 -33.43 12.88
C SER A 455 -38.62 -33.59 11.41
N THR A 456 -39.25 -32.81 10.55
CA THR A 456 -38.88 -32.76 9.12
C THR A 456 -37.44 -32.30 8.92
N GLY A 457 -36.93 -31.38 9.76
CA GLY A 457 -35.55 -30.96 9.67
C GLY A 457 -34.59 -32.11 9.94
N ASP A 458 -34.78 -32.86 11.02
CA ASP A 458 -33.82 -33.91 11.40
C ASP A 458 -33.82 -35.07 10.39
N ILE A 459 -34.99 -35.38 9.81
CA ILE A 459 -35.06 -36.32 8.69
C ILE A 459 -34.31 -35.78 7.46
N MET A 460 -34.47 -34.50 7.12
CA MET A 460 -33.76 -33.88 6.01
C MET A 460 -32.24 -33.82 6.24
N THR A 461 -31.79 -33.45 7.43
CA THR A 461 -30.37 -33.46 7.82
C THR A 461 -29.77 -34.84 7.59
N ARG A 462 -30.47 -35.90 8.00
CA ARG A 462 -30.02 -37.29 7.78
C ARG A 462 -29.94 -37.67 6.31
N ILE A 463 -30.84 -37.16 5.46
CA ILE A 463 -30.76 -37.35 4.01
C ILE A 463 -29.50 -36.68 3.47
N LEU A 464 -29.27 -35.43 3.87
CA LEU A 464 -28.12 -34.63 3.41
C LEU A 464 -26.78 -35.21 3.87
N ASP A 465 -26.73 -35.78 5.07
CA ASP A 465 -25.56 -36.47 5.61
C ASP A 465 -25.34 -37.87 4.99
N GLY A 466 -26.25 -38.35 4.13
CA GLY A 466 -26.21 -39.70 3.55
C GLY A 466 -26.60 -40.82 4.52
N ASN A 467 -27.07 -40.47 5.71
CA ASN A 467 -27.47 -41.41 6.77
C ASN A 467 -28.89 -41.97 6.62
N LEU A 468 -29.68 -41.41 5.70
CA LEU A 468 -31.01 -41.89 5.38
C LEU A 468 -31.23 -41.89 3.86
N LYS A 469 -31.59 -43.04 3.31
CA LYS A 469 -31.95 -43.15 1.89
C LYS A 469 -33.32 -42.53 1.67
N ALA A 470 -33.43 -41.76 0.59
CA ALA A 470 -34.66 -41.16 0.15
C ALA A 470 -34.70 -41.13 -1.38
N VAL A 471 -35.91 -41.19 -1.92
CA VAL A 471 -36.19 -41.01 -3.35
C VAL A 471 -37.16 -39.85 -3.52
N ARG A 472 -37.30 -39.32 -4.73
CA ARG A 472 -38.26 -38.25 -5.03
C ARG A 472 -39.20 -38.67 -6.16
N ARG A 473 -40.45 -38.20 -6.11
CA ARG A 473 -41.37 -38.32 -7.25
C ARG A 473 -40.85 -37.55 -8.47
N ALA A 474 -41.16 -38.08 -9.65
CA ALA A 474 -40.95 -37.39 -10.92
C ALA A 474 -41.66 -36.02 -10.95
N GLY A 475 -41.01 -35.03 -11.57
CA GLY A 475 -41.46 -33.63 -11.60
C GLY A 475 -40.53 -32.68 -10.85
N ASP A 476 -41.04 -31.49 -10.54
CA ASP A 476 -40.27 -30.43 -9.88
C ASP A 476 -39.83 -30.84 -8.46
N PRO A 477 -38.56 -30.59 -8.07
CA PRO A 477 -38.09 -30.88 -6.72
C PRO A 477 -38.88 -30.10 -5.67
N ALA A 478 -39.38 -30.81 -4.66
CA ALA A 478 -40.13 -30.24 -3.55
C ALA A 478 -40.03 -31.14 -2.32
N VAL A 479 -40.20 -30.56 -1.12
CA VAL A 479 -40.14 -31.33 0.14
C VAL A 479 -41.27 -32.38 0.20
N ASN A 480 -42.46 -32.05 -0.30
CA ASN A 480 -43.59 -32.98 -0.39
C ASN A 480 -43.42 -34.07 -1.46
N ALA A 481 -42.41 -33.97 -2.33
CA ALA A 481 -42.10 -34.96 -3.36
C ALA A 481 -41.21 -36.09 -2.83
N ILE A 482 -40.58 -35.91 -1.66
CA ILE A 482 -39.69 -36.89 -1.04
C ILE A 482 -40.49 -38.11 -0.55
N ARG A 483 -39.90 -39.29 -0.74
CA ARG A 483 -40.45 -40.61 -0.42
C ARG A 483 -39.40 -41.49 0.25
N PHE A 484 -39.86 -42.37 1.13
CA PHE A 484 -39.01 -43.23 1.95
C PHE A 484 -39.52 -44.67 1.95
N ASP A 485 -38.59 -45.63 1.94
CA ASP A 485 -38.88 -47.03 2.24
C ASP A 485 -39.05 -47.20 3.76
N LEU A 486 -40.04 -47.99 4.16
CA LEU A 486 -40.32 -48.25 5.58
C LEU A 486 -39.11 -48.85 6.31
N ARG A 487 -38.32 -49.69 5.64
CA ARG A 487 -37.14 -50.37 6.21
C ARG A 487 -36.02 -49.40 6.55
N ASP A 488 -35.86 -48.34 5.76
CA ASP A 488 -34.84 -47.33 5.97
C ASP A 488 -35.20 -46.37 7.12
N LEU A 489 -36.49 -46.25 7.46
CA LEU A 489 -36.99 -45.38 8.54
C LEU A 489 -36.99 -46.05 9.92
N ASP A 490 -37.12 -47.38 10.00
CA ASP A 490 -37.21 -48.09 11.28
C ASP A 490 -35.97 -47.92 12.20
N PRO A 491 -34.72 -47.88 11.69
CA PRO A 491 -33.52 -47.66 12.52
C PRO A 491 -33.48 -46.30 13.24
N ILE A 492 -34.20 -45.30 12.73
CA ILE A 492 -34.16 -43.94 13.27
C ILE A 492 -35.36 -43.61 14.17
N ARG A 493 -36.21 -44.57 14.52
CA ARG A 493 -37.39 -44.30 15.37
C ARG A 493 -36.98 -43.91 16.79
N THR A 494 -37.53 -42.83 17.32
CA THR A 494 -37.33 -42.39 18.71
C THR A 494 -38.29 -43.06 19.69
N ARG A 495 -39.39 -43.63 19.20
CA ARG A 495 -40.36 -44.40 19.98
C ARG A 495 -40.40 -45.84 19.48
N LYS A 496 -40.15 -46.82 20.37
CA LYS A 496 -40.38 -48.24 20.08
C LYS A 496 -41.84 -48.43 19.63
N PRO A 497 -42.11 -49.27 18.61
CA PRO A 497 -43.48 -49.60 18.25
C PRO A 497 -44.22 -50.08 19.50
N LYS A 498 -45.41 -49.52 19.76
CA LYS A 498 -46.37 -50.18 20.65
C LYS A 498 -46.67 -51.53 19.99
N HIS A 499 -46.11 -52.61 20.53
CA HIS A 499 -46.50 -53.95 20.14
C HIS A 499 -48.02 -54.07 20.35
N LEU A 500 -48.74 -54.39 19.27
CA LEU A 500 -50.04 -55.02 19.34
C LEU A 500 -49.76 -56.50 19.66
N SER A 501 -50.37 -56.96 20.75
CA SER A 501 -50.34 -58.31 21.37
C SER A 501 -48.98 -58.87 21.75
#